data_AF-A0A0R0E1U4-F1
#
_entry.id   AF-A0A0R0E1U4-F1
#
_cell.length_a   1.000
_cell.length_b   1.000
_cell.length_c   1.000
_cell.angle_alpha   90.00
_cell.angle_beta   90.00
_cell.angle_gamma   90.00
#
_symmetry.space_group_name_H-M   'P 1'
#
loop_
_entity.id
_entity.type
_entity.pdbx_description
1 polymer ?
#
loop_
_entity_poly.entity_id
_entity_poly.type
_entity_poly.pdbx_seq_one_letter_code
_entity_poly.pdbx_strand_id
1 'polypeptide(L)'
;MTGLKPPPSSVLDKYHGDAARPLYTGRVRVSGGEARHGRASGVVRSDDGALAVDLRLPPELGGPGGGTNPEQLLAAGYAGCFHGALVLVAARAGLVLDNPGIEVAVTFARDPVDGLYLLSAEIVVYLPGMDATLAAELVRNTERVCPYAKMFHRGISHVVRVAVA
;
A
#
# COMPACT_ATOMS: atom_id res chain seq x y z
N MET A 1 -6.57 24.28 7.60
CA MET A 1 -6.22 22.90 7.96
C MET A 1 -5.27 22.98 9.13
N THR A 2 -5.67 22.52 10.32
CA THR A 2 -4.74 22.37 11.45
C THR A 2 -3.65 21.38 11.03
N GLY A 3 -2.38 21.82 11.04
CA GLY A 3 -1.26 20.99 10.60
C GLY A 3 -1.23 19.65 11.34
N LEU A 4 -0.96 18.57 10.61
CA LEU A 4 -0.76 17.25 11.20
C LEU A 4 0.39 17.35 12.21
N LYS A 5 0.14 17.03 13.48
CA LYS A 5 1.22 16.87 14.46
C LYS A 5 1.93 15.55 14.16
N PRO A 6 3.27 15.52 14.13
CA PRO A 6 4.01 14.27 13.99
C PRO A 6 3.58 13.30 15.10
N PRO A 7 3.30 12.02 14.79
CA PRO A 7 3.03 11.02 15.82
C PRO A 7 4.25 10.90 16.74
N PRO A 8 4.05 10.63 18.04
CA PRO A 8 5.16 10.42 18.95
C PRO A 8 5.97 9.19 18.51
N SER A 9 7.29 9.24 18.67
CA SER A 9 8.19 8.14 18.29
C SER A 9 7.93 6.84 19.07
N SER A 10 7.26 6.93 20.23
CA SER A 10 6.81 5.79 21.03
C SER A 10 5.85 4.84 20.28
N VAL A 11 5.29 5.26 19.15
CA VAL A 11 4.54 4.36 18.25
C VAL A 11 5.44 3.24 17.69
N LEU A 12 6.76 3.45 17.65
CA LEU A 12 7.73 2.41 17.27
C LEU A 12 8.22 1.57 18.46
N ASP A 13 7.70 1.79 19.67
CA ASP A 13 8.02 0.94 20.81
C ASP A 13 7.41 -0.45 20.61
N LYS A 14 8.10 -1.46 21.14
CA LYS A 14 7.65 -2.84 21.00
C LYS A 14 6.31 -3.02 21.73
N TYR A 15 5.32 -3.51 21.01
CA TYR A 15 4.05 -3.91 21.61
C TYR A 15 4.22 -5.26 22.33
N HIS A 16 3.84 -5.31 23.60
CA HIS A 16 3.87 -6.50 24.47
C HIS A 16 2.44 -6.92 24.86
N GLY A 17 1.71 -7.52 23.94
CA GLY A 17 0.39 -8.08 24.22
C GLY A 17 0.25 -9.49 23.66
N ASP A 18 -0.68 -10.25 24.24
CA ASP A 18 -0.89 -11.68 23.93
C ASP A 18 -1.55 -11.90 22.56
N ALA A 19 -2.13 -10.86 21.97
CA ALA A 19 -2.75 -10.88 20.64
C ALA A 19 -2.59 -9.52 19.94
N ALA A 20 -2.82 -9.49 18.62
CA ALA A 20 -2.83 -8.24 17.87
C ALA A 20 -3.96 -7.31 18.37
N ARG A 21 -3.61 -6.08 18.78
CA ARG A 21 -4.58 -5.03 19.12
C ARG A 21 -4.98 -4.25 17.87
N PRO A 22 -6.25 -4.30 17.41
CA PRO A 22 -6.68 -3.51 16.28
C PRO A 22 -6.62 -2.01 16.63
N LEU A 23 -5.98 -1.22 15.77
CA LEU A 23 -5.90 0.23 15.91
C LEU A 23 -6.90 0.95 15.01
N TYR A 24 -7.15 0.39 13.83
CA TYR A 24 -8.02 0.96 12.81
C TYR A 24 -8.49 -0.14 11.85
N THR A 25 -9.66 0.04 11.24
CA THR A 25 -10.16 -0.79 10.15
C THR A 25 -10.82 0.10 9.12
N GLY A 26 -10.25 0.18 7.92
CA GLY A 26 -10.91 0.77 6.77
C GLY A 26 -11.78 -0.27 6.07
N ARG A 27 -12.95 0.14 5.57
CA ARG A 27 -13.83 -0.76 4.79
C ARG A 27 -14.10 -0.16 3.43
N VAL A 28 -13.99 -0.99 2.41
CA VAL A 28 -14.25 -0.63 1.02
C VAL A 28 -15.16 -1.69 0.40
N ARG A 29 -16.14 -1.24 -0.37
CA ARG A 29 -17.00 -2.09 -1.19
C ARG A 29 -16.77 -1.79 -2.66
N VAL A 30 -16.73 -2.85 -3.47
CA VAL A 30 -16.81 -2.77 -4.93
C VAL A 30 -18.15 -3.34 -5.37
N SER A 31 -18.83 -2.65 -6.29
CA SER A 31 -20.11 -3.10 -6.83
C SER A 31 -20.29 -2.64 -8.28
N GLY A 32 -21.09 -3.39 -9.03
CA GLY A 32 -21.35 -3.14 -10.45
C GLY A 32 -20.13 -3.44 -11.34
N GLY A 33 -20.26 -3.15 -12.62
CA GLY A 33 -19.21 -3.37 -13.62
C GLY A 33 -19.17 -4.79 -14.19
N GLU A 34 -18.42 -4.94 -15.26
CA GLU A 34 -18.04 -6.22 -15.87
C GLU A 34 -16.69 -6.71 -15.33
N ALA A 35 -16.41 -8.00 -15.41
CA ALA A 35 -15.09 -8.55 -15.09
C ALA A 35 -14.53 -9.32 -16.28
N ARG A 36 -13.26 -9.05 -16.64
CA ARG A 36 -12.49 -9.80 -17.65
C ARG A 36 -11.05 -9.96 -17.17
N HIS A 37 -10.36 -11.01 -17.62
CA HIS A 37 -8.97 -11.32 -17.25
C HIS A 37 -8.70 -11.42 -15.74
N GLY A 38 -9.71 -11.76 -14.94
CA GLY A 38 -9.60 -11.78 -13.47
C GLY A 38 -9.51 -10.38 -12.84
N ARG A 39 -9.91 -9.33 -13.57
CA ARG A 39 -9.92 -7.95 -13.09
C ARG A 39 -11.33 -7.37 -13.13
N ALA A 40 -11.69 -6.71 -12.04
CA ALA A 40 -12.98 -6.08 -11.87
C ALA A 40 -12.99 -4.70 -12.53
N SER A 41 -14.07 -4.41 -13.25
CA SER A 41 -14.57 -3.04 -13.36
C SER A 41 -15.71 -2.83 -12.37
N GLY A 42 -16.15 -1.59 -12.18
CA GLY A 42 -17.20 -1.24 -11.22
C GLY A 42 -16.83 0.00 -10.44
N VAL A 43 -17.50 0.23 -9.31
CA VAL A 43 -17.26 1.42 -8.47
C VAL A 43 -16.76 0.98 -7.10
N VAL A 44 -15.61 1.53 -6.71
CA VAL A 44 -15.00 1.40 -5.37
C VAL A 44 -15.53 2.52 -4.50
N ARG A 45 -16.08 2.18 -3.33
CA ARG A 45 -16.47 3.17 -2.30
C ARG A 45 -16.03 2.73 -0.90
N SER A 46 -15.34 3.61 -0.17
CA SER A 46 -15.12 3.44 1.27
C SER A 46 -16.40 3.72 2.08
N ASP A 47 -16.47 3.18 3.29
CA ASP A 47 -17.60 3.37 4.21
C ASP A 47 -17.76 4.81 4.70
N ASP A 48 -16.67 5.56 4.77
CA ASP A 48 -16.64 7.00 5.03
C ASP A 48 -16.82 7.87 3.76
N GLY A 49 -16.84 7.27 2.58
CA GLY A 49 -16.96 7.95 1.29
C GLY A 49 -15.70 8.71 0.82
N ALA A 50 -14.60 8.70 1.57
CA ALA A 50 -13.37 9.41 1.21
C ALA A 50 -12.66 8.83 -0.02
N LEU A 51 -12.81 7.53 -0.27
CA LEU A 51 -12.38 6.86 -1.50
C LEU A 51 -13.61 6.51 -2.34
N ALA A 52 -13.77 7.19 -3.48
CA ALA A 52 -14.84 6.94 -4.44
C ALA A 52 -14.29 7.02 -5.87
N VAL A 53 -14.01 5.87 -6.49
CA VAL A 53 -13.35 5.80 -7.81
C VAL A 53 -13.96 4.74 -8.71
N ASP A 54 -13.91 4.98 -10.01
CA ASP A 54 -14.29 4.00 -11.03
C ASP A 54 -13.12 3.09 -11.35
N LEU A 55 -13.36 1.78 -11.28
CA LEU A 55 -12.46 0.75 -11.76
C LEU A 55 -12.70 0.52 -13.25
N ARG A 56 -11.63 0.58 -14.03
CA ARG A 56 -11.63 0.32 -15.47
C ARG A 56 -10.52 -0.67 -15.83
N LEU A 57 -10.83 -1.55 -16.76
CA LEU A 57 -9.83 -2.43 -17.34
C LEU A 57 -8.84 -1.56 -18.14
N PRO A 58 -7.52 -1.72 -17.95
CA PRO A 58 -6.53 -0.93 -18.65
C PRO A 58 -6.45 -1.31 -20.13
N PRO A 59 -5.99 -0.40 -21.02
CA PRO A 59 -5.86 -0.65 -22.46
C PRO A 59 -5.03 -1.90 -22.81
N GLU A 60 -3.98 -2.17 -22.03
CA GLU A 60 -3.09 -3.32 -22.19
C GLU A 60 -3.80 -4.67 -22.01
N LEU A 61 -4.95 -4.66 -21.33
CA LEU A 61 -5.84 -5.81 -21.16
C LEU A 61 -7.09 -5.73 -22.04
N GLY A 62 -7.08 -4.90 -23.08
CA GLY A 62 -8.20 -4.71 -24.01
C GLY A 62 -9.36 -3.89 -23.42
N GLY A 63 -9.11 -3.15 -22.35
CA GLY A 63 -10.10 -2.30 -21.71
C GLY A 63 -10.15 -0.87 -22.27
N PRO A 64 -11.19 -0.09 -21.91
CA PRO A 64 -11.32 1.29 -22.36
C PRO A 64 -10.37 2.27 -21.65
N GLY A 65 -9.70 1.86 -20.57
CA GLY A 65 -8.98 2.79 -19.70
C GLY A 65 -9.90 3.83 -19.05
N GLY A 66 -9.37 5.02 -18.75
CA GLY A 66 -10.16 6.17 -18.26
C GLY A 66 -10.66 6.05 -16.82
N GLY A 67 -10.12 5.12 -16.04
CA GLY A 67 -10.33 4.96 -14.61
C GLY A 67 -9.14 4.24 -13.99
N THR A 68 -9.17 4.03 -12.68
CA THR A 68 -8.09 3.32 -11.99
C THR A 68 -8.30 1.80 -12.02
N ASN A 69 -7.39 1.04 -11.43
CA ASN A 69 -7.41 -0.42 -11.40
C ASN A 69 -6.83 -0.96 -10.08
N PRO A 70 -7.04 -2.25 -9.74
CA PRO A 70 -6.53 -2.83 -8.51
C PRO A 70 -5.02 -2.67 -8.32
N GLU A 71 -4.23 -2.76 -9.39
CA GLU A 71 -2.77 -2.60 -9.35
C GLU A 71 -2.35 -1.19 -8.92
N GLN A 72 -2.96 -0.15 -9.49
CA GLN A 72 -2.73 1.25 -9.08
C GLN A 72 -3.19 1.52 -7.65
N LEU A 73 -4.31 0.93 -7.21
CA LEU A 73 -4.77 1.07 -5.82
C LEU A 73 -3.83 0.40 -4.83
N LEU A 74 -3.27 -0.76 -5.19
CA LEU A 74 -2.25 -1.44 -4.39
C LEU A 74 -0.95 -0.61 -4.32
N ALA A 75 -0.51 -0.06 -5.46
CA ALA A 75 0.64 0.83 -5.54
C ALA A 75 0.47 2.08 -4.66
N ALA A 76 -0.69 2.74 -4.75
CA ALA A 76 -1.01 3.91 -3.94
C ALA A 76 -0.99 3.60 -2.43
N GLY A 77 -1.60 2.49 -2.02
CA GLY A 77 -1.59 2.03 -0.64
C GLY A 77 -0.18 1.73 -0.13
N TYR A 78 0.64 1.06 -0.95
CA TYR A 78 2.01 0.73 -0.59
C TYR A 78 2.88 1.99 -0.50
N ALA A 79 2.84 2.86 -1.51
CA ALA A 79 3.60 4.11 -1.53
C ALA A 79 3.27 4.98 -0.29
N GLY A 80 1.98 5.17 0.00
CA GLY A 80 1.55 5.94 1.17
C GLY A 80 1.99 5.31 2.50
N CYS A 81 1.92 3.98 2.61
CA CYS A 81 2.35 3.26 3.81
C CYS A 81 3.86 3.35 4.03
N PHE A 82 4.66 3.16 2.97
CA PHE A 82 6.11 3.24 3.03
C PHE A 82 6.58 4.66 3.32
N HIS A 83 5.95 5.67 2.71
CA HIS A 83 6.22 7.08 3.00
C HIS A 83 5.97 7.40 4.48
N GLY A 84 4.82 7.01 5.03
CA GLY A 84 4.52 7.22 6.45
C GLY A 84 5.52 6.53 7.39
N ALA A 85 5.91 5.29 7.07
CA ALA A 85 6.92 4.57 7.84
C ALA A 85 8.30 5.25 7.74
N LEU A 86 8.69 5.72 6.56
CA LEU A 86 9.97 6.40 6.30
C LEU A 86 10.10 7.66 7.17
N VAL A 87 9.07 8.51 7.17
CA VAL A 87 9.00 9.73 7.99
C VAL A 87 9.12 9.39 9.47
N LEU A 88 8.42 8.35 9.93
CA LEU A 88 8.46 7.93 11.33
C LEU A 88 9.83 7.40 11.76
N VAL A 89 10.49 6.59 10.93
CA VAL A 89 11.84 6.08 11.20
C VAL A 89 12.87 7.22 11.19
N ALA A 90 12.78 8.14 10.23
CA ALA A 90 13.65 9.31 10.15
C ALA A 90 13.52 10.20 11.39
N ALA A 91 12.28 10.48 11.83
CA ALA A 91 12.03 11.24 13.05
C ALA A 91 12.64 10.57 14.29
N ARG A 92 12.54 9.24 14.42
CA ARG A 92 13.18 8.50 15.52
C ARG A 92 14.71 8.59 15.48
N ALA A 93 15.29 8.67 14.28
CA ALA A 93 16.73 8.84 14.08
C ALA A 93 17.20 10.30 14.20
N GLY A 94 16.29 11.26 14.47
CA GLY A 94 16.62 12.69 14.51
C GLY A 94 16.95 13.29 13.14
N LEU A 95 16.54 12.62 12.05
CA LEU A 95 16.75 13.06 10.68
C LEU A 95 15.56 13.89 10.18
N VAL A 96 15.85 14.96 9.46
CA VAL A 96 14.86 15.74 8.72
C VAL A 96 14.92 15.32 7.27
N LEU A 97 13.78 14.94 6.70
CA LEU A 97 13.65 14.61 5.29
C LEU A 97 13.13 15.84 4.54
N ASP A 98 13.87 16.28 3.52
CA ASP A 98 13.42 17.35 2.64
C ASP A 98 12.75 16.75 1.40
N ASN A 99 11.43 16.92 1.33
CA ASN A 99 10.57 16.44 0.23
C ASN A 99 10.83 14.96 -0.19
N PRO A 100 10.74 13.99 0.74
CA PRO A 100 10.91 12.58 0.39
C PRO A 100 9.80 12.12 -0.55
N GLY A 101 10.14 11.29 -1.54
CA GLY A 101 9.20 10.71 -2.49
C GLY A 101 9.22 9.19 -2.45
N ILE A 102 8.06 8.56 -2.64
CA ILE A 102 7.95 7.12 -2.83
C ILE A 102 7.18 6.85 -4.12
N GLU A 103 7.80 6.13 -5.04
CA GLU A 103 7.14 5.56 -6.20
C GLU A 103 7.02 4.05 -6.03
N VAL A 104 5.85 3.49 -6.32
CA VAL A 104 5.63 2.06 -6.34
C VAL A 104 5.03 1.68 -7.68
N ALA A 105 5.68 0.75 -8.38
CA ALA A 105 5.13 0.10 -9.56
C ALA A 105 4.63 -1.29 -9.18
N VAL A 106 3.38 -1.60 -9.52
CA VAL A 106 2.79 -2.94 -9.34
C VAL A 106 2.55 -3.56 -10.70
N THR A 107 3.16 -4.72 -10.93
CA THR A 107 3.04 -5.47 -12.18
C THR A 107 2.11 -6.65 -11.97
N PHE A 108 1.13 -6.78 -12.86
CA PHE A 108 0.28 -7.96 -13.00
C PHE A 108 0.83 -8.87 -14.09
N ALA A 109 1.11 -10.12 -13.75
CA ALA A 109 1.76 -11.07 -14.65
C ALA A 109 1.15 -12.47 -14.55
N ARG A 110 1.48 -13.33 -15.52
CA ARG A 110 1.20 -14.77 -15.46
C ARG A 110 2.19 -15.45 -14.51
N ASP A 111 1.67 -16.30 -13.65
CA ASP A 111 2.49 -17.09 -12.75
C ASP A 111 2.95 -18.38 -13.48
N PRO A 112 4.27 -18.65 -13.61
CA PRO A 112 4.76 -19.87 -14.23
C PRO A 112 4.52 -21.14 -13.38
N VAL A 113 4.20 -21.01 -12.09
CA VAL A 113 4.00 -22.13 -11.17
C VAL A 113 2.65 -22.80 -11.41
N ASP A 114 1.57 -22.02 -11.51
CA ASP A 114 0.21 -22.53 -11.69
C ASP A 114 -0.47 -22.09 -13.00
N GLY A 115 0.19 -21.23 -13.79
CA GLY A 115 -0.34 -20.67 -15.03
C GLY A 115 -1.38 -19.55 -14.84
N LEU A 116 -1.72 -19.21 -13.60
CA LEU A 116 -2.70 -18.20 -13.25
C LEU A 116 -2.04 -16.82 -13.25
N TYR A 117 -2.06 -16.12 -12.12
CA TYR A 117 -1.59 -14.75 -12.05
C TYR A 117 -0.86 -14.45 -10.75
N LEU A 118 0.15 -13.61 -10.83
CA LEU A 118 0.88 -13.06 -9.70
C LEU A 118 0.98 -11.54 -9.78
N LEU A 119 1.36 -10.94 -8.66
CA LEU A 119 1.74 -9.53 -8.57
C LEU A 119 3.20 -9.42 -8.15
N SER A 120 3.93 -8.49 -8.74
CA SER A 120 5.23 -8.03 -8.23
C SER A 120 5.19 -6.53 -7.99
N ALA A 121 5.99 -6.05 -7.04
CA ALA A 121 6.09 -4.63 -6.73
C ALA A 121 7.56 -4.18 -6.77
N GLU A 122 7.80 -3.03 -7.40
CA GLU A 122 9.07 -2.30 -7.35
C GLU A 122 8.83 -0.99 -6.58
N ILE A 123 9.79 -0.62 -5.72
CA ILE A 123 9.68 0.56 -4.87
C ILE A 123 10.92 1.41 -5.08
N VAL A 124 10.73 2.67 -5.46
CA VAL A 124 11.80 3.65 -5.61
C VAL A 124 11.62 4.72 -4.53
N VAL A 125 12.69 4.95 -3.76
CA VAL A 125 12.70 5.91 -2.65
C VAL A 125 13.58 7.09 -3.03
N TYR A 126 12.98 8.28 -3.07
CA TYR A 126 13.65 9.54 -3.37
C TYR A 126 13.96 10.28 -2.07
N LEU A 127 15.25 10.51 -1.80
CA LEU A 127 15.76 11.21 -0.62
C LEU A 127 16.74 12.31 -1.05
N PRO A 128 16.24 13.45 -1.58
CA PRO A 128 17.08 14.54 -2.06
C PRO A 128 18.06 15.03 -0.99
N GLY A 129 19.32 15.22 -1.38
CA GLY A 129 20.36 15.78 -0.50
C GLY A 129 20.86 14.85 0.62
N MET A 130 20.36 13.62 0.72
CA MET A 130 20.82 12.64 1.71
C MET A 130 22.02 11.85 1.19
N ASP A 131 22.97 11.54 2.08
CA ASP A 131 24.05 10.58 1.78
C ASP A 131 23.49 9.20 1.41
N ALA A 132 24.09 8.56 0.40
CA ALA A 132 23.60 7.29 -0.13
C ALA A 132 23.65 6.13 0.88
N THR A 133 24.66 6.10 1.75
CA THR A 133 24.81 5.04 2.77
C THR A 133 23.74 5.21 3.84
N LEU A 134 23.55 6.44 4.31
CA LEU A 134 22.52 6.79 5.28
C LEU A 134 21.11 6.54 4.71
N ALA A 135 20.87 6.92 3.46
CA ALA A 135 19.61 6.66 2.76
C ALA A 135 19.32 5.17 2.68
N ALA A 136 20.30 4.35 2.30
CA ALA A 136 20.14 2.91 2.23
C ALA A 136 19.86 2.28 3.60
N GLU A 137 20.48 2.77 4.67
CA GLU A 137 20.19 2.32 6.03
C GLU A 137 18.76 2.69 6.46
N LEU A 138 18.36 3.94 6.22
CA LEU A 138 17.02 4.42 6.54
C LEU A 138 15.94 3.62 5.81
N VAL A 139 16.15 3.31 4.52
CA VAL A 139 15.23 2.49 3.72
C VAL A 139 15.13 1.06 4.27
N ARG A 140 16.25 0.40 4.57
CA ARG A 140 16.25 -0.95 5.18
C ARG A 140 15.51 -0.98 6.52
N ASN A 141 15.64 0.07 7.33
CA ASN A 141 14.92 0.16 8.61
C ASN A 141 13.43 0.43 8.39
N THR A 142 13.09 1.22 7.38
CA THR A 142 11.71 1.50 6.99
C THR A 142 10.99 0.23 6.52
N GLU A 143 11.64 -0.59 5.70
CA GLU A 143 11.11 -1.87 5.21
C GLU A 143 10.73 -2.82 6.35
N ARG A 144 11.51 -2.85 7.44
CA ARG A 144 11.22 -3.65 8.64
C ARG A 144 10.02 -3.14 9.43
N VAL A 145 9.69 -1.86 9.30
CA VAL A 145 8.61 -1.19 10.04
C VAL A 145 7.31 -1.20 9.24
N CYS A 146 7.38 -0.91 7.93
CA CYS A 146 6.25 -0.74 7.03
C CYS A 146 5.32 -1.97 7.01
N PRO A 147 4.04 -1.83 7.39
CA PRO A 147 3.05 -2.91 7.32
C PRO A 147 2.93 -3.57 5.95
N TYR A 148 2.91 -2.80 4.85
CA TYR A 148 2.82 -3.36 3.51
C TYR A 148 4.06 -4.20 3.16
N ALA A 149 5.27 -3.71 3.46
CA ALA A 149 6.49 -4.47 3.22
C ALA A 149 6.52 -5.80 4.01
N LYS A 150 6.12 -5.77 5.28
CA LYS A 150 5.98 -7.00 6.08
C LYS A 150 4.94 -7.96 5.49
N MET A 151 3.82 -7.43 5.00
CA MET A 151 2.78 -8.22 4.35
C MET A 151 3.31 -8.92 3.09
N PHE A 152 4.05 -8.22 2.21
CA PHE A 152 4.57 -8.85 0.99
C PHE A 152 5.63 -9.91 1.28
N HIS A 153 6.40 -9.79 2.36
CA HIS A 153 7.39 -10.81 2.74
C HIS A 153 6.81 -12.02 3.46
N ARG A 154 5.72 -11.85 4.21
CA ARG A 154 5.23 -12.89 5.15
C ARG A 154 3.80 -13.32 4.91
N GLY A 155 3.09 -12.65 4.03
CA GLY A 155 1.64 -12.75 3.88
C GLY A 155 0.87 -11.98 4.95
N ILE A 156 -0.46 -12.09 4.89
CA ILE A 156 -1.40 -11.48 5.83
C ILE A 156 -2.46 -12.51 6.26
N SER A 157 -2.86 -12.46 7.52
CA SER A 157 -4.02 -13.21 8.01
C SER A 157 -5.29 -12.62 7.38
N HIS A 158 -6.04 -13.46 6.67
CA HIS A 158 -7.27 -13.07 6.01
C HIS A 158 -8.35 -14.13 6.20
N VAL A 159 -9.61 -13.71 6.16
CA VAL A 159 -10.78 -14.59 6.26
C VAL A 159 -11.70 -14.26 5.10
N VAL A 160 -12.06 -15.28 4.31
CA VAL A 160 -13.05 -15.16 3.24
C VAL A 160 -14.39 -15.68 3.77
N ARG A 161 -15.45 -14.89 3.63
CA ARG A 161 -16.81 -15.26 4.05
C ARG A 161 -17.78 -15.03 2.90
N VAL A 162 -18.73 -15.94 2.75
CA VAL A 162 -19.86 -15.80 1.82
C VAL A 162 -21.06 -15.27 2.60
N ALA A 163 -21.69 -14.22 2.10
CA ALA A 163 -22.99 -13.75 2.55
C ALA A 163 -23.99 -13.95 1.41
N VAL A 164 -24.96 -14.84 1.61
CA VAL A 164 -26.09 -15.03 0.68
C VAL A 164 -27.24 -14.17 1.20
N ALA A 165 -27.85 -13.39 0.30
CA ALA A 165 -29.04 -12.61 0.60
C ALA A 165 -30.28 -13.50 0.63
#